data_AF-A0A418TC19-F1
#
_entry.id   AF-A0A418TC19-F1
#
_cell.length_a   1.000
_cell.length_b   1.000
_cell.length_c   1.000
_cell.angle_alpha   90.00
_cell.angle_beta   90.00
_cell.angle_gamma   90.00
#
_symmetry.space_group_name_H-M   'P 1'
#
loop_
_entity.id
_entity.type
_entity.pdbx_description
1 polymer ?
#
loop_
_entity_poly.entity_id
_entity_poly.type
_entity_poly.pdbx_seq_one_letter_code
_entity_poly.pdbx_strand_id
1 'polypeptide(L)'
;MRMNNLDMMKNARRYAQEYALNTSTGVKQLLRDQHRISARRGRGDMSASDILIDLNTAIQIAGLTNRQREAVAWIYENDATQQAAAEMMGIRKDSVKDLVAAGVERITAIFVQWNYAHVIVEYEGEEHS
;
A
#
# COMPACT_ATOMS: atom_id res chain seq x y z
N MET A 1 -11.65 -23.39 -6.49
CA MET A 1 -11.47 -22.32 -7.50
C MET A 1 -10.24 -21.50 -7.08
N ARG A 2 -9.13 -21.58 -7.81
CA ARG A 2 -7.97 -20.68 -7.58
C ARG A 2 -8.25 -19.40 -8.36
N MET A 3 -8.48 -18.30 -7.66
CA MET A 3 -8.54 -16.97 -8.27
C MET A 3 -7.13 -16.65 -8.78
N ASN A 4 -6.98 -16.45 -10.09
CA ASN A 4 -5.67 -16.12 -10.65
C ASN A 4 -5.32 -14.67 -10.32
N ASN A 5 -4.03 -14.40 -10.07
CA ASN A 5 -3.49 -13.08 -9.71
C ASN A 5 -3.98 -11.97 -10.67
N LEU A 6 -4.14 -12.33 -11.95
CA LEU A 6 -4.68 -11.50 -13.04
C LEU A 6 -6.11 -10.97 -12.82
N ASP A 7 -6.99 -11.71 -12.15
CA ASP A 7 -8.38 -11.30 -11.92
C ASP A 7 -8.51 -10.40 -10.68
N MET A 8 -7.64 -10.58 -9.69
CA MET A 8 -7.51 -9.67 -8.54
C MET A 8 -7.08 -8.27 -9.01
N MET A 9 -6.19 -8.20 -10.01
CA MET A 9 -5.61 -6.96 -10.53
C MET A 9 -6.56 -6.10 -11.38
N LYS A 10 -7.69 -6.64 -11.86
CA LYS A 10 -8.57 -5.93 -12.81
C LYS A 10 -9.55 -4.93 -12.16
N ASN A 11 -9.97 -5.14 -10.91
CA ASN A 11 -10.92 -4.25 -10.21
C ASN A 11 -10.25 -3.17 -9.32
N ALA A 12 -8.98 -3.34 -8.95
CA ALA A 12 -8.22 -2.37 -8.14
C ALA A 12 -7.81 -1.08 -8.90
N ARG A 13 -8.08 -1.00 -10.22
CA ARG A 13 -7.57 0.08 -11.09
C ARG A 13 -8.02 1.49 -10.70
N ARG A 14 -9.24 1.67 -10.18
CA ARG A 14 -9.76 3.01 -9.85
C ARG A 14 -8.92 3.68 -8.77
N TYR A 15 -8.79 3.02 -7.60
CA TYR A 15 -8.02 3.59 -6.49
C TYR A 15 -6.52 3.57 -6.76
N ALA A 16 -6.00 2.57 -7.49
CA ALA A 16 -4.60 2.55 -7.90
C ALA A 16 -4.20 3.76 -8.75
N GLN A 17 -5.08 4.18 -9.68
CA GLN A 17 -4.89 5.38 -10.50
C GLN A 17 -5.18 6.66 -9.70
N GLU A 18 -6.29 6.71 -8.95
CA GLU A 18 -6.69 7.88 -8.14
C GLU A 18 -5.59 8.31 -7.18
N TYR A 19 -4.95 7.35 -6.52
CA TYR A 19 -3.89 7.61 -5.56
C TYR A 19 -2.49 7.56 -6.17
N ALA A 20 -2.28 7.12 -7.42
CA ALA A 20 -0.95 6.90 -8.00
C ALA A 20 -0.05 6.04 -7.07
N LEU A 21 -0.48 4.79 -6.81
CA LEU A 21 0.14 3.88 -5.83
C LEU A 21 1.55 3.39 -6.17
N ASN A 22 2.04 3.72 -7.37
CA ASN A 22 3.45 3.59 -7.73
C ASN A 22 4.34 4.69 -7.11
N THR A 23 3.78 5.59 -6.29
CA THR A 23 4.51 6.68 -5.62
C THR A 23 4.27 6.67 -4.12
N SER A 24 5.29 7.06 -3.34
CA SER A 24 5.15 7.14 -1.89
C SER A 24 4.17 8.21 -1.44
N THR A 25 4.02 9.30 -2.20
CA THR A 25 2.98 10.31 -1.93
C THR A 25 1.59 9.70 -2.04
N GLY A 26 1.37 8.90 -3.08
CA GLY A 26 0.13 8.17 -3.28
C GLY A 26 -0.22 7.20 -2.18
N VAL A 27 0.75 6.38 -1.78
CA VAL A 27 0.58 5.43 -0.67
C VAL A 27 0.28 6.15 0.64
N LYS A 28 0.91 7.31 0.92
CA LYS A 28 0.59 8.12 2.12
C LYS A 28 -0.85 8.64 2.10
N GLN A 29 -1.35 9.06 0.94
CA GLN A 29 -2.73 9.50 0.80
C GLN A 29 -3.71 8.36 1.02
N LEU A 30 -3.44 7.18 0.44
CA LEU A 30 -4.25 5.98 0.66
C LEU A 30 -4.29 5.57 2.15
N LEU A 31 -3.14 5.55 2.83
CA LEU A 31 -3.05 5.27 4.27
C LEU A 31 -3.86 6.25 5.10
N ARG A 32 -3.76 7.56 4.81
CA ARG A 32 -4.53 8.61 5.51
C ARG A 32 -6.04 8.48 5.28
N ASP A 33 -6.46 8.07 4.09
CA ASP A 33 -7.88 7.96 3.75
C ASP A 33 -8.49 6.60 4.13
N GLN A 34 -7.76 5.71 4.81
CA GLN A 34 -8.18 4.34 5.11
C GLN A 34 -9.55 4.28 5.81
N HIS A 35 -9.80 5.16 6.79
CA HIS A 35 -11.08 5.25 7.49
C HIS A 35 -12.23 5.69 6.57
N ARG A 36 -11.97 6.67 5.68
CA ARG A 36 -12.92 7.16 4.68
C ARG A 36 -13.29 6.07 3.67
N ILE A 37 -12.31 5.29 3.23
CA ILE A 37 -12.49 4.17 2.30
C ILE A 37 -13.26 3.03 3.00
N SER A 38 -12.94 2.73 4.25
CA SER A 38 -13.67 1.75 5.06
C SER A 38 -15.16 2.12 5.20
N ALA A 39 -15.48 3.41 5.38
CA ALA A 39 -16.86 3.87 5.39
C ALA A 39 -17.57 3.71 4.04
N ARG A 40 -16.85 3.86 2.90
CA ARG A 40 -17.41 3.56 1.57
C ARG A 40 -17.68 2.07 1.39
N ARG A 41 -16.76 1.20 1.83
CA ARG A 41 -16.95 -0.25 1.86
C ARG A 41 -18.22 -0.64 2.61
N GLY A 42 -18.46 -0.05 3.79
CA GLY A 42 -19.67 -0.29 4.58
C GLY A 42 -20.98 0.07 3.86
N ARG A 43 -20.91 0.92 2.82
CA ARG A 43 -22.05 1.29 1.96
C ARG A 43 -22.13 0.47 0.66
N GLY A 44 -21.36 -0.61 0.55
CA GLY A 44 -21.39 -1.53 -0.59
C GLY A 44 -20.42 -1.20 -1.73
N ASP A 45 -19.47 -0.28 -1.54
CA ASP A 45 -18.39 -0.05 -2.53
C ASP A 45 -17.41 -1.24 -2.52
N MET A 46 -17.59 -2.18 -3.45
CA MET A 46 -16.73 -3.37 -3.56
C MET A 46 -15.28 -3.02 -3.91
N SER A 47 -15.05 -1.98 -4.72
CA SER A 47 -13.70 -1.53 -5.02
C SER A 47 -12.99 -0.94 -3.77
N ALA A 48 -13.76 -0.46 -2.79
CA ALA A 48 -13.20 -0.06 -1.49
C ALA A 48 -12.77 -1.28 -0.65
N SER A 49 -13.46 -2.43 -0.77
CA SER A 49 -12.99 -3.69 -0.18
C SER A 49 -11.66 -4.13 -0.80
N ASP A 50 -11.60 -4.17 -2.13
CA ASP A 50 -10.43 -4.64 -2.87
C ASP A 50 -9.18 -3.85 -2.49
N ILE A 51 -9.25 -2.51 -2.51
CA ILE A 51 -8.08 -1.69 -2.20
C ILE A 51 -7.64 -1.80 -0.73
N LEU A 52 -8.58 -1.99 0.22
CA LEU A 52 -8.22 -2.19 1.63
C LEU A 52 -7.56 -3.55 1.85
N ILE A 53 -8.00 -4.58 1.12
CA ILE A 53 -7.36 -5.90 1.11
C ILE A 53 -5.95 -5.77 0.54
N ASP A 54 -5.79 -5.13 -0.62
CA ASP A 54 -4.50 -4.90 -1.26
C ASP A 54 -3.53 -4.11 -0.36
N LEU A 55 -4.00 -3.03 0.27
CA LEU A 55 -3.21 -2.24 1.22
C LEU A 55 -2.74 -3.09 2.41
N ASN A 56 -3.65 -3.86 3.01
CA ASN A 56 -3.31 -4.72 4.13
C ASN A 56 -2.30 -5.80 3.72
N THR A 57 -2.50 -6.45 2.56
CA THR A 57 -1.56 -7.42 2.01
C THR A 57 -0.20 -6.77 1.76
N ALA A 58 -0.15 -5.57 1.19
CA ALA A 58 1.10 -4.85 0.96
C ALA A 58 1.85 -4.57 2.27
N ILE A 59 1.15 -4.08 3.31
CA ILE A 59 1.71 -3.85 4.65
C ILE A 59 2.24 -5.16 5.29
N GLN A 60 1.59 -6.30 5.03
CA GLN A 60 2.01 -7.60 5.55
C GLN A 60 3.30 -8.09 4.87
N ILE A 61 3.39 -7.99 3.54
CA ILE A 61 4.51 -8.58 2.78
C ILE A 61 5.67 -7.61 2.53
N ALA A 62 5.51 -6.31 2.78
CA ALA A 62 6.54 -5.29 2.55
C ALA A 62 7.79 -5.39 3.44
N GLY A 63 7.86 -6.36 4.36
CA GLY A 63 9.05 -6.58 5.19
C GLY A 63 9.38 -5.40 6.12
N LEU A 64 8.35 -4.71 6.63
CA LEU A 64 8.53 -3.65 7.62
C LEU A 64 9.15 -4.22 8.90
N THR A 65 10.11 -3.49 9.47
CA THR A 65 10.56 -3.77 10.83
C THR A 65 9.43 -3.49 11.82
N ASN A 66 9.49 -4.09 13.02
CA ASN A 66 8.50 -3.84 14.06
C ASN A 66 8.35 -2.35 14.36
N ARG A 67 9.45 -1.59 14.38
CA ARG A 67 9.44 -0.14 14.61
C ARG A 67 8.83 0.66 13.46
N GLN A 68 9.05 0.25 12.22
CA GLN A 68 8.40 0.87 11.06
C GLN A 68 6.89 0.62 11.08
N ARG A 69 6.49 -0.63 11.35
CA ARG A 69 5.09 -1.02 11.46
C ARG A 69 4.37 -0.24 12.55
N GLU A 70 4.97 -0.17 13.74
CA GLU A 70 4.47 0.60 14.88
C GLU A 70 4.31 2.09 14.53
N ALA A 71 5.34 2.72 13.93
CA ALA A 71 5.26 4.13 13.55
C ALA A 71 4.18 4.41 12.49
N VAL A 72 4.04 3.55 11.48
CA VAL A 72 3.00 3.67 10.45
C VAL A 72 1.60 3.53 11.07
N ALA A 73 1.40 2.55 11.96
CA ALA A 73 0.13 2.34 12.64
C ALA A 73 -0.26 3.54 13.53
N TRP A 74 0.70 4.12 14.26
CA TRP A 74 0.41 5.31 15.06
C TRP A 74 -0.04 6.49 14.19
N ILE A 75 0.66 6.76 13.10
CA ILE A 75 0.37 7.93 12.26
C ILE A 75 -0.93 7.79 11.46
N TYR A 76 -1.21 6.61 10.89
CA TYR A 76 -2.30 6.46 9.91
C TYR A 76 -3.50 5.68 10.42
N GLU A 77 -3.32 4.67 11.29
CA GLU A 77 -4.45 3.92 11.84
C GLU A 77 -5.05 4.63 13.06
N ASN A 78 -4.19 5.25 13.88
CA ASN A 78 -4.57 5.89 15.13
C ASN A 78 -4.61 7.44 15.04
N ASP A 79 -4.37 8.01 13.86
CA ASP A 79 -4.36 9.46 13.61
C ASP A 79 -3.47 10.27 14.58
N ALA A 80 -2.42 9.64 15.13
CA ALA A 80 -1.52 10.30 16.06
C ALA A 80 -0.65 11.32 15.32
N THR A 81 -0.36 12.44 16.00
CA THR A 81 0.70 13.34 15.53
C THR A 81 2.06 12.66 15.65
N GLN A 82 3.06 13.12 14.88
CA GLN A 82 4.43 12.62 15.03
C GLN A 82 4.99 12.81 16.44
N GLN A 83 4.56 13.87 17.13
CA GLN A 83 4.97 14.14 18.50
C GLN A 83 4.37 13.11 19.47
N ALA A 84 3.06 12.87 19.39
CA ALA A 84 2.40 11.86 20.21
C ALA A 84 2.95 10.45 19.93
N ALA A 85 3.16 10.10 18.66
CA ALA A 85 3.78 8.83 18.29
C ALA A 85 5.20 8.69 18.88
N ALA A 86 5.99 9.76 18.88
CA ALA A 86 7.34 9.76 19.46
C ALA A 86 7.32 9.49 20.96
N GLU A 87 6.38 10.12 21.67
CA GLU A 87 6.16 9.90 23.11
C GLU A 87 5.73 8.46 23.41
N MET A 88 4.76 7.93 22.65
CA MET A 88 4.29 6.54 22.80
C MET A 88 5.39 5.52 22.49
N MET A 89 6.24 5.81 21.50
CA MET A 89 7.32 4.91 21.07
C MET A 89 8.62 5.07 21.87
N GLY A 90 8.74 6.11 22.70
CA GLY A 90 9.95 6.42 23.47
C GLY A 90 11.15 6.84 22.61
N ILE A 91 10.91 7.54 21.49
CA ILE A 91 11.95 7.95 20.54
C ILE A 91 11.83 9.44 20.18
N ARG A 92 12.77 9.97 19.40
CA ARG A 92 12.68 11.35 18.90
C ARG A 92 11.63 11.45 17.79
N LYS A 93 10.98 12.61 17.68
CA LYS A 93 10.04 12.94 16.60
C LYS A 93 10.64 12.73 15.20
N ASP A 94 11.89 13.14 14.98
CA ASP A 94 12.56 12.93 13.70
C ASP A 94 12.75 11.44 13.39
N SER A 95 13.01 10.61 14.40
CA SER A 95 13.08 9.16 14.23
C SER A 95 11.74 8.55 13.82
N VAL A 96 10.60 9.07 14.33
CA VAL A 96 9.27 8.67 13.84
C VAL A 96 9.11 9.01 12.36
N LYS A 97 9.47 10.23 11.96
CA LYS A 97 9.39 10.67 10.56
C LYS A 97 10.18 9.73 9.64
N ASP A 98 11.40 9.37 10.02
CA ASP A 98 12.27 8.48 9.25
C ASP A 98 11.71 7.05 9.18
N LEU A 99 11.22 6.52 10.30
CA LEU A 99 10.58 5.20 10.34
C LEU A 99 9.33 5.14 9.45
N VAL A 100 8.49 6.18 9.47
CA VAL A 100 7.30 6.28 8.63
C VAL A 100 7.69 6.37 7.15
N ALA A 101 8.68 7.20 6.80
CA ALA A 101 9.14 7.33 5.43
C ALA A 101 9.66 5.99 4.89
N ALA A 102 10.53 5.32 5.63
CA ALA A 102 11.10 4.02 5.28
C ALA A 102 10.05 2.90 5.23
N GLY A 103 9.00 2.97 6.07
CA GLY A 103 7.87 2.04 6.02
C GLY A 103 7.00 2.25 4.78
N VAL A 104 6.69 3.50 4.45
CA VAL A 104 5.92 3.85 3.24
C VAL A 104 6.67 3.46 1.97
N GLU A 105 7.97 3.70 1.89
CA GLU A 105 8.78 3.30 0.73
C GLU A 105 8.72 1.80 0.48
N ARG A 106 8.81 0.98 1.53
CA ARG A 106 8.65 -0.47 1.44
C ARG A 106 7.26 -0.89 0.94
N ILE A 107 6.20 -0.26 1.45
CA ILE A 107 4.82 -0.50 0.98
C ILE A 107 4.67 -0.09 -0.49
N THR A 108 5.25 1.05 -0.87
CA THR A 108 5.26 1.55 -2.25
C THR A 108 5.92 0.55 -3.19
N ALA A 109 7.04 -0.06 -2.78
CA ALA A 109 7.74 -1.05 -3.57
C ALA A 109 6.85 -2.26 -3.92
N ILE A 110 5.97 -2.69 -3.01
CA ILE A 110 5.01 -3.77 -3.28
C ILE A 110 3.99 -3.35 -4.34
N PHE A 111 3.42 -2.15 -4.22
CA PHE A 111 2.49 -1.65 -5.24
C PHE A 111 3.17 -1.45 -6.61
N VAL A 112 4.42 -0.99 -6.64
CA VAL A 112 5.22 -0.91 -7.87
C VAL A 112 5.43 -2.30 -8.48
N GLN A 113 5.78 -3.30 -7.66
CA GLN A 113 5.96 -4.68 -8.11
C GLN A 113 4.68 -5.26 -8.70
N TRP A 114 3.53 -5.04 -8.05
CA TRP A 114 2.23 -5.47 -8.57
C TRP A 114 1.87 -4.73 -9.87
N ASN A 115 2.23 -3.46 -10.00
CA ASN A 115 2.01 -2.68 -11.21
C ASN A 115 2.90 -3.10 -12.40
N TYR A 116 4.07 -3.71 -12.15
CA TYR A 116 5.01 -4.19 -13.16
C TYR A 116 4.88 -5.68 -13.52
N ALA A 117 3.93 -6.43 -12.94
CA ALA A 117 3.58 -7.78 -13.38
C ALA A 117 2.83 -7.81 -14.75
N HIS A 118 2.85 -6.70 -15.49
CA HIS A 118 2.15 -6.50 -16.76
C HIS A 118 3.07 -6.08 -17.92
N VAL A 119 4.39 -6.28 -17.81
CA VAL A 119 5.28 -6.24 -18.99
C VAL A 119 5.34 -7.64 -19.57
N ILE A 120 4.60 -7.85 -20.65
CA ILE A 120 4.64 -9.07 -21.46
C ILE A 120 6.04 -9.15 -22.05
N VAL A 121 6.77 -10.24 -21.78
CA VAL A 121 7.95 -10.59 -22.59
C VAL A 121 7.40 -11.21 -23.87
N GLU A 122 7.32 -10.42 -24.94
CA GLU A 122 7.14 -10.97 -26.28
C GLU A 122 8.43 -11.72 -26.63
N TYR A 123 8.37 -13.05 -26.66
CA TYR A 123 9.39 -13.85 -27.33
C TYR A 123 9.16 -13.71 -28.83
N GLU A 124 9.86 -12.77 -29.47
CA GLU A 124 10.15 -12.91 -30.90
C GLU A 124 11.26 -13.95 -31.03
N GLY A 125 10.90 -15.13 -31.55
CA GLY A 125 11.80 -16.27 -31.69
C GLY A 125 11.40 -17.12 -32.89
N GLU A 126 11.49 -16.50 -34.06
CA GLU A 126 11.79 -17.04 -35.40
C GLU A 126 11.14 -18.39 -35.80
N GLU A 127 10.11 -18.30 -36.63
CA GLU A 127 9.74 -19.38 -37.54
C GLU A 127 10.87 -19.58 -38.57
N HIS A 128 11.68 -20.63 -38.39
CA HIS A 128 12.50 -21.15 -39.47
C HIS A 128 11.62 -21.93 -40.46
N SER A 129 11.71 -21.52 -41.73
CA SER A 129 11.04 -22.05 -42.93
C SER A 129 11.24 -23.54 -43.18
#